data_AF-A0A3D4AVP3-F1
#
_entry.id   AF-A0A3D4AVP3-F1
#
_cell.length_a   1.000
_cell.length_b   1.000
_cell.length_c   1.000
_cell.angle_alpha   90.00
_cell.angle_beta   90.00
_cell.angle_gamma   90.00
#
_symmetry.space_group_name_H-M   'P 1'
#
loop_
_entity.id
_entity.type
_entity.pdbx_description
1 polymer ?
#
loop_
_entity_poly.entity_id
_entity_poly.type
_entity_poly.pdbx_seq_one_letter_code
_entity_poly.pdbx_strand_id
1 'polypeptide(L)'
;MFGIQMTSSKQSAGTPMPFKTLRVWLFAIAAIGLSGYGISIMFEILNSNGMTLLEYALLALFSITFAWIVTAFCSGCIGFILQLFRIDPLTLKKIKPVSINSEALSQQKTAVVMPIYNE
;
A
#
# COMPACT_ATOMS: atom_id res chain seq x y z
N MET A 1 -39.62 -13.02 27.14
CA MET A 1 -40.00 -12.12 26.03
C MET A 1 -38.72 -11.44 25.54
N PHE A 2 -37.97 -12.12 24.65
CA PHE A 2 -36.66 -11.69 24.17
C PHE A 2 -36.84 -10.76 22.96
N GLY A 3 -36.64 -9.46 23.15
CA GLY A 3 -36.56 -8.49 22.07
C GLY A 3 -35.11 -8.09 21.85
N ILE A 4 -34.49 -8.60 20.78
CA ILE A 4 -33.15 -8.18 20.37
C ILE A 4 -33.33 -6.87 19.60
N GLN A 5 -32.94 -5.76 20.22
CA GLN A 5 -32.91 -4.44 19.59
C GLN A 5 -31.78 -4.43 18.57
N MET A 6 -32.12 -4.55 17.29
CA MET A 6 -31.20 -4.34 16.18
C MET A 6 -30.88 -2.84 16.10
N THR A 7 -29.75 -2.43 16.69
CA THR A 7 -29.23 -1.07 16.51
C THR A 7 -28.84 -0.88 15.05
N SER A 8 -29.70 -0.19 14.31
CA SER A 8 -29.44 0.27 12.94
C SER A 8 -28.14 1.09 12.92
N SER A 9 -27.07 0.50 12.40
CA SER A 9 -25.82 1.20 12.16
C SER A 9 -26.07 2.24 11.06
N LYS A 10 -26.20 3.51 11.44
CA LYS A 10 -26.11 4.62 10.49
C LYS A 10 -24.80 4.47 9.72
N GLN A 11 -24.89 4.03 8.45
CA GLN A 11 -23.80 4.10 7.49
C GLN A 11 -23.36 5.57 7.43
N SER A 12 -22.21 5.87 8.03
CA SER A 12 -21.59 7.18 7.92
C SER A 12 -21.30 7.41 6.44
N ALA A 13 -22.02 8.34 5.83
CA ALA A 13 -21.78 8.80 4.48
C ALA A 13 -20.28 9.08 4.30
N GLY A 14 -19.65 8.35 3.38
CA GLY A 14 -18.22 8.39 3.16
C GLY A 14 -17.79 9.83 2.89
N THR A 15 -16.99 10.40 3.78
CA THR A 15 -16.39 11.71 3.56
C THR A 15 -15.56 11.59 2.27
N PRO A 16 -15.84 12.39 1.22
CA PRO A 16 -15.05 12.33 0.00
C PRO A 16 -13.62 12.68 0.38
N MET A 17 -12.73 11.68 0.38
CA MET A 17 -11.33 11.90 0.71
C MET A 17 -10.75 12.80 -0.38
N PRO A 18 -10.42 14.06 -0.09
CA PRO A 18 -9.88 14.95 -1.10
C PRO A 18 -8.56 14.36 -1.61
N PHE A 19 -8.30 14.48 -2.91
CA PHE A 19 -7.06 14.02 -3.58
C PHE A 19 -6.87 12.51 -3.80
N LYS A 20 -7.92 11.67 -3.69
CA LYS A 20 -7.81 10.23 -4.03
C LYS A 20 -7.40 9.97 -5.48
N THR A 21 -7.98 10.71 -6.43
CA THR A 21 -7.67 10.58 -7.87
C THR A 21 -6.25 11.01 -8.19
N LEU A 22 -5.78 12.13 -7.64
CA LEU A 22 -4.41 12.62 -7.84
C LEU A 22 -3.35 11.60 -7.36
N ARG A 23 -3.60 10.93 -6.23
CA ARG A 23 -2.71 9.89 -5.69
C ARG A 23 -2.59 8.68 -6.61
N VAL A 24 -3.72 8.19 -7.11
CA VAL A 24 -3.73 7.05 -8.05
C VAL A 24 -3.00 7.43 -9.33
N TRP A 25 -3.19 8.65 -9.84
CA TRP A 25 -2.49 9.14 -11.01
C TRP A 25 -0.98 9.28 -10.79
N LEU A 26 -0.54 9.84 -9.65
CA LEU A 26 0.88 9.94 -9.31
C LEU A 26 1.53 8.55 -9.22
N PHE A 27 0.87 7.60 -8.56
CA PHE A 27 1.34 6.22 -8.49
C PHE A 27 1.42 5.58 -9.88
N ALA A 28 0.37 5.72 -10.69
CA ALA A 28 0.33 5.15 -12.04
C ALA A 28 1.42 5.74 -12.93
N ILE A 29 1.61 7.06 -12.90
CA ILE A 29 2.67 7.75 -13.67
C ILE A 29 4.05 7.27 -13.22
N ALA A 30 4.30 7.18 -11.91
CA ALA A 30 5.58 6.71 -11.39
C ALA A 30 5.85 5.25 -11.78
N ALA A 31 4.87 4.36 -11.61
CA ALA A 31 5.01 2.95 -11.93
C ALA A 31 5.18 2.71 -13.44
N ILE A 32 4.39 3.39 -14.29
CA ILE A 32 4.49 3.29 -15.75
C ILE A 32 5.81 3.89 -16.23
N GLY A 33 6.22 5.04 -15.70
CA GLY A 33 7.47 5.70 -16.06
C GLY A 33 8.69 4.84 -15.73
N LEU A 34 8.74 4.26 -14.53
CA LEU A 34 9.84 3.40 -14.10
C LEU A 34 9.86 2.08 -14.88
N SER A 35 8.68 1.49 -15.12
CA SER A 35 8.55 0.27 -15.94
C SER A 35 9.02 0.52 -17.38
N GLY A 36 8.53 1.59 -18.02
CA GLY A 36 8.91 1.96 -19.38
C GLY A 36 10.40 2.21 -19.51
N TYR A 37 10.99 2.94 -18.55
CA TYR A 37 12.43 3.20 -18.53
C TYR A 37 13.25 1.90 -18.41
N GLY A 38 12.88 0.98 -17.51
CA GLY A 38 13.57 -0.30 -17.38
C GLY A 38 13.42 -1.19 -18.62
N ILE A 39 12.24 -1.19 -19.26
CA ILE A 39 12.01 -1.92 -20.51
C ILE A 39 12.84 -1.32 -21.66
N SER A 40 12.97 0.01 -21.75
CA SER A 40 13.81 0.66 -22.77
C SER A 40 15.28 0.26 -22.64
N ILE A 41 15.81 0.21 -21.41
CA ILE A 41 17.19 -0.26 -21.17
C ILE A 41 17.35 -1.72 -21.59
N MET A 42 16.41 -2.59 -21.21
CA MET A 42 16.46 -4.01 -21.62
C MET A 42 16.36 -4.18 -23.13
N PHE A 43 15.52 -3.38 -23.79
CA PHE A 43 15.42 -3.38 -25.24
C PHE A 43 16.76 -2.99 -25.89
N GLU A 44 17.44 -1.97 -25.38
CA GLU A 44 18.76 -1.55 -25.88
C GLU A 44 19.83 -2.64 -25.71
N ILE A 45 19.81 -3.36 -24.58
CA ILE A 45 20.74 -4.48 -24.31
C ILE A 45 20.53 -5.63 -25.32
N LEU A 46 19.28 -6.02 -25.56
CA LEU A 46 18.94 -7.11 -26.48
C LEU A 46 19.16 -6.72 -27.95
N ASN A 47 18.95 -5.46 -28.31
CA ASN A 47 19.10 -4.98 -29.69
C ASN A 47 20.57 -4.85 -30.15
N SER A 48 21.55 -5.28 -29.35
CA SER A 48 22.98 -5.15 -29.66
C SER A 48 23.46 -6.02 -30.85
N ASN A 49 22.79 -7.13 -31.16
CA ASN A 49 23.14 -8.03 -32.27
C ASN A 49 22.00 -8.28 -33.29
N GLY A 50 20.90 -7.51 -33.19
CA GLY A 50 19.71 -7.65 -34.02
C GLY A 50 18.62 -8.51 -33.37
N MET A 51 17.38 -7.99 -33.34
CA MET A 51 16.27 -8.60 -32.60
C MET A 51 15.77 -9.91 -33.22
N THR A 52 16.03 -11.02 -32.53
CA THR A 52 15.49 -12.35 -32.81
C THR A 52 14.11 -12.54 -32.17
N LEU A 53 13.32 -13.50 -32.67
CA LEU A 53 11.99 -13.82 -32.10
C LEU A 53 12.07 -14.22 -30.62
N LEU A 54 13.17 -14.87 -30.21
CA LEU A 54 13.39 -15.30 -28.84
C LEU A 54 13.60 -14.11 -27.89
N GLU A 55 14.28 -13.06 -28.35
CA GLU A 55 14.51 -11.83 -27.58
C GLU A 55 13.23 -11.04 -27.36
N TYR A 56 12.31 -11.02 -28.34
CA TYR A 56 10.98 -10.46 -28.13
C TYR A 56 10.18 -11.24 -27.07
N ALA A 57 10.26 -12.57 -27.08
CA ALA A 57 9.60 -13.39 -26.06
C ALA A 57 10.20 -13.13 -24.66
N LEU A 58 11.52 -13.01 -24.56
CA LEU A 58 12.21 -12.66 -23.33
C LEU A 58 11.83 -11.24 -22.85
N LEU A 59 11.82 -10.26 -23.75
CA LEU A 59 11.45 -8.88 -23.43
C LEU A 59 10.00 -8.79 -22.94
N ALA A 60 9.08 -9.55 -23.53
CA ALA A 60 7.69 -9.62 -23.08
C ALA A 60 7.58 -10.19 -21.66
N LEU A 61 8.27 -11.32 -21.40
CA LEU A 61 8.27 -11.95 -20.08
C LEU A 61 8.95 -11.06 -19.01
N PHE A 62 10.04 -10.41 -19.38
CA PHE A 62 10.72 -9.41 -18.57
C PHE A 62 9.79 -8.24 -18.24
N SER A 63 9.10 -7.66 -19.24
CA SER A 63 8.20 -6.53 -19.05
C SER A 63 7.10 -6.84 -18.03
N ILE A 64 6.47 -8.02 -18.12
CA ILE A 64 5.41 -8.44 -17.20
C ILE A 64 5.96 -8.57 -15.76
N THR A 65 7.08 -9.28 -15.61
CA THR A 65 7.68 -9.51 -14.28
C THR A 65 8.24 -8.22 -13.68
N PHE A 66 8.83 -7.36 -14.50
CA PHE A 66 9.36 -6.06 -14.09
C PHE A 66 8.25 -5.10 -13.67
N ALA A 67 7.16 -5.00 -14.45
CA ALA A 67 6.01 -4.18 -14.09
C ALA A 67 5.40 -4.59 -12.73
N TRP A 68 5.35 -5.89 -12.45
CA TRP A 68 4.93 -6.40 -11.15
C TRP A 68 5.84 -5.92 -10.01
N ILE A 69 7.17 -6.04 -10.18
CA ILE A 69 8.16 -5.62 -9.19
C ILE A 69 8.10 -4.10 -8.97
N VAL A 70 8.04 -3.31 -10.04
CA VAL A 70 7.93 -1.84 -9.99
C VAL A 70 6.69 -1.42 -9.20
N THR A 71 5.56 -2.12 -9.41
CA THR A 71 4.32 -1.84 -8.67
C THR A 71 4.50 -2.06 -7.16
N ALA A 72 5.13 -3.17 -6.76
CA ALA A 72 5.42 -3.45 -5.34
C ALA A 72 6.43 -2.44 -4.75
N PHE A 73 7.48 -2.09 -5.51
CA PHE A 73 8.48 -1.11 -5.11
C PHE A 73 7.87 0.27 -4.90
N CYS A 74 7.10 0.79 -5.87
CA CYS A 74 6.44 2.08 -5.74
C CYS A 74 5.47 2.11 -4.54
N SER A 75 4.74 1.01 -4.30
CA SER A 75 3.85 0.88 -3.14
C SER A 75 4.62 0.99 -1.82
N GLY A 76 5.74 0.25 -1.71
CA GLY A 76 6.64 0.31 -0.55
C GLY A 76 7.27 1.68 -0.34
N CYS A 77 7.79 2.31 -1.41
CA CYS A 77 8.39 3.64 -1.35
C CYS A 77 7.39 4.71 -0.89
N ILE A 78 6.17 4.71 -1.43
CA ILE A 78 5.14 5.66 -1.02
C ILE A 78 4.77 5.45 0.45
N GLY A 79 4.56 4.20 0.87
CA GLY A 79 4.28 3.88 2.27
C GLY A 79 5.41 4.33 3.21
N PHE A 80 6.65 4.09 2.81
CA PHE A 80 7.84 4.48 3.56
C PHE A 80 7.96 6.01 3.68
N ILE A 81 7.79 6.74 2.58
CA ILE A 81 7.85 8.21 2.56
C ILE A 81 6.75 8.80 3.45
N LEU A 82 5.51 8.30 3.34
CA LEU A 82 4.39 8.74 4.18
C LEU A 82 4.65 8.49 5.66
N GLN A 83 5.20 7.32 6.00
CA GLN A 83 5.55 6.97 7.37
C GLN A 83 6.69 7.84 7.92
N LEU A 84 7.71 8.12 7.10
CA LEU A 84 8.83 8.98 7.46
C LEU A 84 8.36 10.40 7.83
N PHE A 85 7.39 10.94 7.10
CA PHE A 85 6.81 12.25 7.38
C PHE A 85 5.68 12.23 8.43
N ARG A 86 5.37 11.06 9.02
CA ARG A 86 4.26 10.85 9.97
C ARG A 86 2.93 11.38 9.41
N ILE A 87 2.73 11.21 8.11
CA ILE A 87 1.52 11.61 7.40
C ILE A 87 0.61 10.38 7.36
N ASP A 88 -0.63 10.53 7.84
CA ASP A 88 -1.59 9.44 7.81
C ASP A 88 -1.86 9.03 6.35
N PRO A 89 -1.65 7.77 5.96
CA PRO A 89 -1.90 7.30 4.60
C PRO A 89 -3.36 7.50 4.15
N LEU A 90 -4.32 7.49 5.08
CA LEU A 90 -5.74 7.65 4.75
C LEU A 90 -6.15 9.12 4.68
N THR A 91 -5.83 9.94 5.69
CA THR A 91 -6.32 11.32 5.77
C THR A 91 -5.33 12.39 5.29
N LEU A 92 -4.08 12.05 4.96
CA LEU A 92 -2.98 12.99 4.63
C LEU A 92 -2.73 14.07 5.70
N LYS A 93 -3.34 13.95 6.87
CA LYS A 93 -3.06 14.84 7.98
C LYS A 93 -1.85 14.32 8.72
N LYS A 94 -1.05 15.25 9.26
CA LYS A 94 0.00 14.91 10.21
C LYS A 94 -0.65 14.12 11.33
N ILE A 95 -0.16 12.90 11.57
CA ILE A 95 -0.64 12.03 12.64
C ILE A 95 -0.48 12.83 13.93
N LYS A 96 -1.61 13.23 14.53
CA LYS A 96 -1.60 13.85 15.86
C LYS A 96 -0.96 12.82 16.81
N PRO A 97 -0.02 13.22 17.68
CA PRO A 97 0.47 12.31 18.70
C PRO A 97 -0.74 11.75 19.45
N VAL A 98 -0.81 10.42 19.55
CA VAL A 98 -1.84 9.76 20.34
C VAL A 98 -1.70 10.30 21.75
N SER A 99 -2.66 11.11 22.18
CA SER A 99 -2.75 11.54 23.57
C SER A 99 -3.10 10.31 24.39
N ILE A 100 -2.09 9.69 24.99
CA ILE A 100 -2.31 8.60 25.95
C ILE A 100 -3.06 9.22 27.12
N ASN A 101 -4.35 8.95 27.22
CA ASN A 101 -5.12 9.34 28.39
C ASN A 101 -4.84 8.31 29.48
N SER A 102 -3.92 8.64 30.39
CA SER A 102 -3.49 7.79 31.50
C SER A 102 -4.63 7.39 32.44
N GLU A 103 -5.69 8.21 32.54
CA GLU A 103 -6.89 7.87 33.31
C GLU A 103 -7.71 6.76 32.62
N ALA A 104 -7.88 6.87 31.30
CA ALA A 104 -8.58 5.85 30.51
C ALA A 104 -7.81 4.52 30.47
N LEU A 105 -6.47 4.58 30.44
CA LEU A 105 -5.62 3.40 30.46
C LEU A 105 -5.67 2.66 31.80
N SER A 106 -5.75 3.40 32.91
CA SER A 106 -5.85 2.84 34.27
C SER A 106 -7.20 2.16 34.56
N GLN A 107 -8.24 2.50 33.79
CA GLN A 107 -9.55 1.85 33.88
C GLN A 107 -9.66 0.56 33.04
N GLN A 108 -8.71 0.29 32.15
CA GLN A 108 -8.72 -0.93 31.35
C GLN A 108 -8.06 -2.09 32.10
N LYS A 109 -8.84 -3.14 32.39
CA LYS A 109 -8.31 -4.42 32.90
C LYS A 109 -8.09 -5.38 31.74
N THR A 110 -6.84 -5.52 31.30
CA THR A 110 -6.47 -6.51 30.27
C THR A 110 -5.79 -7.70 30.94
N ALA A 111 -6.42 -8.87 30.87
CA ALA A 111 -5.80 -10.12 31.28
C ALA A 111 -5.22 -10.81 30.03
N VAL A 112 -3.90 -11.05 30.03
CA VAL A 112 -3.25 -11.88 29.02
C VAL A 112 -3.26 -13.32 29.54
N VAL A 113 -4.09 -14.16 28.94
CA VAL A 113 -4.10 -15.60 29.24
C VAL A 113 -3.15 -16.28 28.28
N MET A 114 -2.05 -16.81 28.81
CA MET A 114 -1.12 -17.67 28.06
C MET A 114 -1.35 -19.12 28.52
N PRO A 115 -2.11 -19.94 27.77
CA PRO A 115 -2.23 -21.34 28.11
C PRO A 115 -0.91 -22.04 27.80
N ILE A 116 -0.34 -22.69 28.81
CA ILE A 116 0.79 -23.61 28.68
C ILE A 116 0.31 -25.03 28.95
N TYR A 117 0.77 -25.99 28.15
CA TYR A 117 0.50 -27.42 28.34
C TYR A 117 1.87 -28.13 28.32
N ASN A 118 2.14 -28.96 29.34
CA ASN A 118 3.29 -29.85 29.44
C ASN A 118 4.66 -29.17 29.72
N GLU A 119 4.84 -28.64 30.95
CA GLU A 119 6.20 -28.43 31.53
C GLU A 119 6.90 -29.74 31.86
#